data_AF-A0A7K9RMT7-F1
#
_entry.id   AF-A0A7K9RMT7-F1
#
_cell.length_a   1.000
_cell.length_b   1.000
_cell.length_c   1.000
_cell.angle_alpha   90.00
_cell.angle_beta   90.00
_cell.angle_gamma   90.00
#
_symmetry.space_group_name_H-M   'P 1'
#
loop_
_entity.id
_entity.type
_entity.pdbx_description
1 polymer ?
#
loop_
_entity_poly.entity_id
_entity_poly.type
_entity_poly.pdbx_seq_one_letter_code
_entity_poly.pdbx_strand_id
1 'polypeptide(L)'
;PAEPTLVLRLKFLNDTERLARVHPGDTVGALKRTYFPGQEQQVRLIYQGQLLRDDTQSLAGLHLSHLSVLHCHLSPPSAAPTA
;
A
#
# COMPACT_ATOMS: atom_id res chain seq x y z
N PRO A 1 -15.88 -8.65 -19.11
CA PRO A 1 -15.40 -7.25 -19.19
C PRO A 1 -14.24 -7.09 -18.20
N ALA A 2 -13.10 -6.54 -18.60
CA ALA A 2 -12.01 -6.29 -17.67
C ALA A 2 -12.38 -5.09 -16.79
N GLU A 3 -12.31 -5.24 -15.47
CA GLU A 3 -12.55 -4.13 -14.54
C GLU A 3 -11.52 -3.01 -14.79
N PRO A 4 -11.93 -1.73 -14.80
CA PRO A 4 -11.02 -0.63 -15.05
C PRO A 4 -9.96 -0.58 -13.94
N THR A 5 -8.69 -0.54 -14.35
CA THR A 5 -7.59 -0.27 -13.42
C THR A 5 -7.62 1.19 -12.98
N LEU A 6 -7.14 1.43 -11.76
CA LEU A 6 -6.95 2.76 -11.21
C LEU A 6 -5.50 2.97 -10.83
N VAL A 7 -5.07 4.24 -10.83
CA VAL A 7 -3.71 4.63 -10.44
C VAL A 7 -3.76 5.24 -9.05
N LEU A 8 -2.98 4.73 -8.11
CA LEU A 8 -2.78 5.32 -6.79
C LEU A 8 -1.46 6.10 -6.75
N ARG A 9 -1.40 7.12 -5.90
CA ARG A 9 -0.16 7.84 -5.59
C ARG A 9 0.39 7.35 -4.26
N LEU A 10 1.45 6.56 -4.31
CA LEU A 10 2.18 6.13 -3.13
C LEU A 10 3.09 7.26 -2.68
N LYS A 11 2.75 7.96 -1.59
CA LYS A 11 3.54 9.07 -1.05
C LYS A 11 4.39 8.60 0.12
N PHE A 12 5.70 8.78 0.02
CA PHE A 12 6.66 8.35 1.03
C PHE A 12 7.00 9.49 2.00
N LEU A 13 7.60 9.15 3.14
CA LEU A 13 7.99 10.13 4.17
C LEU A 13 9.09 11.11 3.70
N ASN A 14 9.90 10.72 2.73
CA ASN A 14 10.93 11.57 2.12
C ASN A 14 10.35 12.49 1.02
N ASP A 15 9.03 12.71 1.03
CA ASP A 15 8.26 13.47 0.04
C ASP A 15 8.32 12.94 -1.41
N THR A 16 8.92 11.77 -1.63
CA THR A 16 8.88 11.11 -2.95
C THR A 16 7.52 10.48 -3.20
N GLU A 17 7.17 10.36 -4.48
CA GLU A 17 5.92 9.74 -4.91
C GLU A 17 6.16 8.67 -5.98
N ARG A 18 5.34 7.62 -5.97
CA ARG A 18 5.32 6.57 -6.98
C ARG A 18 3.89 6.30 -7.42
N LEU A 19 3.68 6.18 -8.73
CA LEU A 19 2.39 5.76 -9.28
C LEU A 19 2.26 4.24 -9.22
N ALA A 20 1.12 3.76 -8.71
CA ALA A 20 0.79 2.35 -8.59
C ALA A 20 -0.50 2.05 -9.37
N ARG A 21 -0.41 1.26 -10.43
CA ARG A 21 -1.57 0.70 -11.13
C ARG A 21 -2.09 -0.51 -10.40
N VAL A 22 -3.39 -0.51 -10.09
CA VAL A 22 -4.06 -1.56 -9.34
C VAL A 22 -5.47 -1.77 -9.86
N HIS A 23 -6.06 -2.91 -9.53
CA HIS A 23 -7.47 -3.18 -9.70
C HIS A 23 -8.23 -2.86 -8.40
N PRO A 24 -9.50 -2.40 -8.47
CA PRO A 24 -10.33 -2.20 -7.28
C PRO A 24 -10.46 -3.46 -6.41
N GLY A 25 -10.46 -4.64 -7.05
CA GLY A 25 -10.52 -5.94 -6.39
C GLY A 25 -9.21 -6.44 -5.79
N ASP A 26 -8.07 -5.78 -6.06
CA ASP A 26 -6.81 -6.13 -5.41
C ASP A 26 -6.93 -5.94 -3.89
N THR A 27 -6.17 -6.72 -3.13
CA THR A 27 -6.11 -6.56 -1.68
C THR A 27 -4.94 -5.67 -1.27
N VAL A 28 -4.99 -5.15 -0.04
CA VAL A 28 -3.87 -4.44 0.59
C VAL A 28 -2.60 -5.28 0.56
N GLY A 29 -2.70 -6.59 0.84
CA GLY A 29 -1.56 -7.51 0.79
C GLY A 29 -0.99 -7.70 -0.61
N ALA A 30 -1.84 -7.76 -1.64
CA ALA A 30 -1.39 -7.81 -3.04
C ALA A 30 -0.62 -6.53 -3.42
N LEU A 31 -1.17 -5.36 -3.09
CA LEU A 31 -0.49 -4.07 -3.28
C LEU A 31 0.88 -4.05 -2.61
N LYS A 32 0.99 -4.54 -1.36
CA LYS A 32 2.27 -4.60 -0.65
C LYS A 32 3.30 -5.49 -1.37
N ARG A 33 2.92 -6.71 -1.77
CA ARG A 33 3.82 -7.64 -2.48
C ARG A 33 4.30 -7.08 -3.81
N THR A 34 3.44 -6.37 -4.54
CA THR A 34 3.79 -5.81 -5.85
C THR A 34 4.71 -4.59 -5.74
N TYR A 35 4.46 -3.69 -4.79
CA TYR A 35 5.17 -2.40 -4.72
C TYR A 35 6.26 -2.32 -3.65
N PHE A 36 6.26 -3.24 -2.68
CA PHE A 36 7.18 -3.33 -1.56
C PHE A 36 7.69 -4.77 -1.34
N PRO A 37 8.21 -5.46 -2.37
CA PRO A 37 8.63 -6.86 -2.24
C PRO A 37 9.76 -7.00 -1.20
N GLY A 38 9.61 -7.95 -0.27
CA GLY A 38 10.53 -8.16 0.84
C GLY A 38 10.38 -7.17 2.01
N GLN A 39 9.45 -6.21 1.91
CA GLN A 39 9.19 -5.19 2.91
C GLN A 39 7.70 -5.14 3.30
N GLU A 40 6.92 -6.16 2.97
CA GLU A 40 5.47 -6.20 3.18
C GLU A 40 5.08 -6.07 4.65
N GLN A 41 5.92 -6.60 5.55
CA GLN A 41 5.73 -6.48 7.00
C GLN A 41 6.23 -5.14 7.58
N GLN A 42 7.11 -4.45 6.85
CA GLN A 42 7.71 -3.18 7.25
C GLN A 42 6.91 -1.98 6.78
N VAL A 43 6.21 -2.12 5.65
CA VAL A 43 5.43 -1.06 5.05
C VAL A 43 4.10 -0.91 5.78
N ARG A 44 3.90 0.29 6.34
CA ARG A 44 2.64 0.76 6.86
C ARG A 44 1.99 1.63 5.79
N LEU A 45 0.81 1.23 5.36
CA LEU A 45 0.01 1.93 4.37
C LEU A 45 -1.07 2.73 5.09
N ILE A 46 -1.15 4.03 4.84
CA ILE A 46 -2.07 4.94 5.52
C ILE A 46 -2.92 5.67 4.49
N TYR A 47 -4.24 5.60 4.64
CA TYR A 47 -5.20 6.31 3.81
C TYR A 47 -6.18 7.07 4.69
N GLN A 48 -6.38 8.37 4.43
CA GLN A 48 -7.28 9.25 5.21
C GLN A 48 -7.03 9.21 6.73
N GLY A 49 -5.76 9.11 7.15
CA GLY A 49 -5.39 9.02 8.57
C GLY A 49 -5.59 7.63 9.20
N GLN A 50 -6.09 6.65 8.45
CA GLN A 50 -6.26 5.27 8.92
C GLN A 50 -5.15 4.35 8.40
N LEU A 51 -4.60 3.54 9.29
CA LEU A 51 -3.61 2.51 8.96
C LEU A 51 -4.32 1.28 8.36
N LEU A 52 -3.94 0.90 7.15
CA LEU A 52 -4.45 -0.28 6.44
C LEU A 52 -3.75 -1.54 6.98
N ARG A 53 -4.37 -2.17 7.98
CA ARG A 53 -3.82 -3.34 8.70
C ARG A 53 -4.25 -4.68 8.10
N ASP A 54 -5.45 -4.75 7.54
CA ASP A 54 -5.99 -5.99 7.01
C ASP A 54 -5.50 -6.22 5.58
N ASP A 55 -4.57 -7.17 5.40
CA ASP A 55 -4.01 -7.54 4.10
C ASP A 55 -5.03 -8.22 3.18
N THR A 56 -6.17 -8.67 3.72
CA THR A 56 -7.27 -9.30 2.97
C THR A 56 -8.27 -8.28 2.43
N GLN A 57 -8.29 -7.07 2.97
CA GLN A 57 -9.22 -6.02 2.56
C GLN A 57 -8.94 -5.58 1.12
N SER A 58 -10.00 -5.46 0.32
CA SER A 58 -9.90 -4.95 -1.05
C SER A 58 -9.74 -3.44 -1.08
N LEU A 59 -9.08 -2.93 -2.13
CA LEU A 59 -8.92 -1.49 -2.33
C LEU A 59 -10.28 -0.79 -2.53
N ALA A 60 -11.25 -1.48 -3.16
CA ALA A 60 -12.63 -1.01 -3.28
C ALA A 60 -13.32 -0.89 -1.91
N GLY A 61 -13.12 -1.85 -1.01
CA GLY A 61 -13.67 -1.80 0.36
C GLY A 61 -13.09 -0.66 1.21
N LEU A 62 -11.94 -0.13 0.81
CA LEU A 62 -11.29 1.05 1.38
C LEU A 62 -11.71 2.38 0.73
N HIS A 63 -12.60 2.34 -0.27
CA HIS A 63 -12.99 3.50 -1.06
C HIS A 63 -11.81 4.24 -1.71
N LEU A 64 -10.77 3.50 -2.12
CA LEU A 64 -9.67 4.06 -2.88
C LEU A 64 -10.12 4.37 -4.32
N SER A 65 -10.05 5.65 -4.68
CA SER A 65 -10.37 6.15 -6.03
C SER A 65 -9.11 6.43 -6.86
N HIS A 66 -9.28 6.66 -8.16
CA HIS A 66 -8.16 7.07 -9.04
C HIS A 66 -7.48 8.34 -8.50
N LEU A 67 -6.15 8.28 -8.43
CA LEU A 67 -5.19 9.28 -7.94
C LEU A 67 -5.25 9.53 -6.43
N SER A 68 -5.96 8.68 -5.68
CA SER A 68 -5.91 8.71 -4.23
C SER A 68 -4.48 8.59 -3.73
N VAL A 69 -4.15 9.42 -2.74
CA VAL A 69 -2.84 9.42 -2.11
C VAL A 69 -2.84 8.42 -0.96
N LEU A 70 -1.90 7.50 -1.01
CA LEU A 70 -1.71 6.47 -0.01
C LEU A 70 -0.32 6.68 0.58
N HIS A 71 -0.30 7.05 1.86
CA HIS A 71 0.95 7.35 2.55
C HIS A 71 1.64 6.04 2.92
N CYS A 72 2.90 5.91 2.52
CA CYS A 72 3.71 4.72 2.71
C CYS A 72 4.83 5.03 3.70
N HIS A 73 4.84 4.31 4.80
CA HIS A 73 5.87 4.41 5.82
C HIS A 73 6.59 3.07 5.94
N LEU A 74 7.82 3.02 5.45
CA LEU A 74 8.72 1.88 5.62
C LEU A 74 9.44 2.00 6.96
N SER A 75 9.18 1.04 7.85
CA SER A 75 9.98 0.91 9.07
C SER A 75 11.28 0.16 8.75
N PRO A 76 12.41 0.50 9.37
CA PRO A 76 13.59 -0.36 9.28
C PRO A 76 13.23 -1.78 9.73
N PRO A 77 13.85 -2.83 9.16
CA PRO A 77 13.75 -4.17 9.71
C PRO A 77 14.01 -4.08 11.21
N SER A 78 13.08 -4.58 12.03
CA SER A 78 13.41 -4.85 13.41
C SER A 78 14.54 -5.86 13.35
N ALA A 79 15.78 -5.41 13.57
CA ALA A 79 16.88 -6.31 13.85
C ALA A 79 16.43 -7.08 15.09
N ALA A 80 15.97 -8.31 14.89
CA ALA A 80 15.90 -9.24 16.01
C ALA A 80 17.32 -9.26 16.58
N PRO A 81 17.52 -8.97 17.88
CA PRO A 81 18.83 -9.16 18.46
C PRO A 81 19.14 -10.66 18.28
N THR A 82 20.08 -10.97 17.40
CA THR A 82 20.76 -12.25 17.38
C THR A 82 21.46 -12.37 18.73
N ALA A 83 20.82 -13.07 19.65
CA ALA A 83 21.42 -13.55 20.89
C ALA A 83 22.33 -14.75 20.60
#